data_AF-A0A9D1VLR6-F1
#
_entry.id   AF-A0A9D1VLR6-F1
#
_cell.length_a   1.000
_cell.length_b   1.000
_cell.length_c   1.000
_cell.angle_alpha   90.00
_cell.angle_beta   90.00
_cell.angle_gamma   90.00
#
_symmetry.space_group_name_H-M   'P 1'
#
loop_
_entity.id
_entity.type
_entity.pdbx_description
1 polymer ?
#
loop_
_entity_poly.entity_id
_entity_poly.type
_entity_poly.pdbx_seq_one_letter_code
_entity_poly.pdbx_strand_id
1 'polypeptide(L)'
;MKFHVLTLFPEMIENAVHTSITGRAAKKGTISLNTVNIRDFSVNKHMRVDDYPYGGGAGMVMEPEPVYRAWKSVADLQEKEGKKPRCIYLTPQGKVLNQTLVEELAMEEELILLCGHYEGIDERVLEEVVTDYVSIGDYVLTGGELAACVLIDAVSRFVPGVLSNEESSQFESIQDNLLEYPHYTRPEVWKNRQVPEVLLKGDHKKIQTWRLEQSLERTRQRRPDLLEKNRPVTTALFSPTGGTRKAAEIFTGYLTQNPRYVDLTRRKLRKEKLRFSSRELLIAAAPVYGGQLPVTEDPLFSNLQGEGTPCVILAAYGNRHYDDTLAQMKERLESRGFVCIGAAAPVIPHIYSPVLGKDRPDEEDRQVLRRFAVEIKKRLEKGESRGFSSAWVPGNPFPDPKQMKPVGKTFDKDRCTNCQACVQKCPVNAISQETLEIREDKCLNCMSCAKICKAGARGYDCAQVRQYLEANYSNPRKIEVF
;
A
#
# COMPACT_ATOMS: atom_id res chain seq x y z
N MET A 1 -7.43 -16.28 -5.28
CA MET A 1 -8.75 -15.71 -4.96
C MET A 1 -9.84 -16.63 -5.49
N LYS A 2 -10.77 -17.09 -4.66
CA LYS A 2 -11.94 -17.89 -5.09
C LYS A 2 -13.23 -17.08 -4.90
N PHE A 3 -14.04 -17.00 -5.94
CA PHE A 3 -15.35 -16.37 -5.86
C PHE A 3 -16.42 -17.47 -5.83
N HIS A 4 -17.32 -17.39 -4.86
CA HIS A 4 -18.51 -18.21 -4.75
C HIS A 4 -19.71 -17.30 -4.98
N VAL A 5 -20.58 -17.60 -5.95
CA VAL A 5 -21.74 -16.74 -6.25
C VAL A 5 -23.01 -17.53 -6.05
N LEU A 6 -23.78 -17.18 -5.02
CA LEU A 6 -25.09 -17.73 -4.72
C LEU A 6 -26.11 -16.96 -5.54
N THR A 7 -26.72 -17.59 -6.53
CA THR A 7 -27.57 -16.91 -7.51
C THR A 7 -28.68 -17.82 -8.04
N LEU A 8 -29.69 -17.22 -8.63
CA LEU A 8 -30.70 -17.89 -9.44
C LEU A 8 -30.28 -18.05 -10.91
N PHE A 9 -29.24 -17.36 -11.37
CA PHE A 9 -28.83 -17.36 -12.77
C PHE A 9 -27.31 -17.59 -12.92
N PRO A 10 -26.79 -18.80 -12.60
CA PRO A 10 -25.37 -19.13 -12.73
C PRO A 10 -24.74 -18.76 -14.08
N GLU A 11 -25.45 -19.04 -15.17
CA GLU A 11 -24.98 -18.84 -16.54
C GLU A 11 -24.65 -17.36 -16.84
N MET A 12 -25.37 -16.40 -16.24
CA MET A 12 -25.07 -14.97 -16.40
C MET A 12 -23.70 -14.61 -15.84
N ILE A 13 -23.34 -15.18 -14.70
CA ILE A 13 -22.07 -14.94 -14.01
C ILE A 13 -20.93 -15.64 -14.75
N GLU A 14 -21.13 -16.92 -15.08
CA GLU A 14 -20.12 -17.73 -15.79
C GLU A 14 -19.72 -17.09 -17.12
N ASN A 15 -20.70 -16.67 -17.92
CA ASN A 15 -20.45 -16.04 -19.21
C ASN A 15 -19.66 -14.73 -19.08
N ALA A 16 -19.97 -13.91 -18.07
CA ALA A 16 -19.25 -12.66 -17.82
C ALA A 16 -17.81 -12.93 -17.34
N VAL A 17 -17.64 -13.76 -16.31
CA VAL A 17 -16.34 -14.00 -15.65
C VAL A 17 -15.39 -14.76 -16.56
N HIS A 18 -15.86 -15.70 -17.39
CA HIS A 18 -15.01 -16.48 -18.28
C HIS A 18 -14.60 -15.75 -19.58
N THR A 19 -14.94 -14.47 -19.71
CA THR A 19 -14.59 -13.63 -20.85
C THR A 19 -13.40 -12.70 -20.53
N SER A 20 -12.64 -12.27 -21.54
CA SER A 20 -11.59 -11.24 -21.42
C SER A 20 -10.51 -11.53 -20.35
N ILE A 21 -10.14 -10.54 -19.52
CA ILE A 21 -9.07 -10.60 -18.52
C ILE A 21 -9.41 -11.61 -17.42
N THR A 22 -10.61 -11.55 -16.84
CA THR A 22 -11.08 -12.49 -15.82
C THR A 22 -11.11 -13.92 -16.37
N GLY A 23 -11.48 -14.11 -17.64
CA GLY A 23 -11.45 -15.41 -18.30
C GLY A 23 -10.04 -15.97 -18.46
N ARG A 24 -9.07 -15.13 -18.84
CA ARG A 24 -7.65 -15.52 -18.87
C ARG A 24 -7.13 -15.85 -17.47
N ALA A 25 -7.52 -15.06 -16.47
CA ALA A 25 -7.13 -15.27 -15.08
C ALA A 25 -7.69 -16.59 -14.51
N ALA A 26 -8.94 -16.91 -14.82
CA ALA A 26 -9.58 -18.18 -14.47
C ALA A 26 -8.86 -19.37 -15.12
N LYS A 27 -8.55 -19.30 -16.42
CA LYS A 27 -7.80 -20.35 -17.13
C LYS A 27 -6.39 -20.58 -16.56
N LYS A 28 -5.77 -19.54 -15.99
CA LYS A 28 -4.47 -19.63 -15.32
C LYS A 28 -4.56 -20.12 -13.86
N GLY A 29 -5.76 -20.23 -13.30
CA GLY A 29 -5.96 -20.56 -11.88
C GLY A 29 -5.61 -19.44 -10.90
N THR A 30 -5.41 -18.20 -11.37
CA THR A 30 -5.14 -17.03 -10.50
C THR A 30 -6.40 -16.58 -9.75
N ILE A 31 -7.56 -16.75 -10.39
CA ILE A 31 -8.88 -16.65 -9.79
C ILE A 31 -9.67 -17.93 -10.10
N SER A 32 -10.68 -18.25 -9.31
CA SER A 32 -11.66 -19.30 -9.62
C SER A 32 -13.07 -18.82 -9.34
N LEU A 33 -14.04 -19.38 -10.05
CA LEU A 33 -15.47 -19.11 -9.87
C LEU A 33 -16.18 -20.42 -9.55
N ASN A 34 -17.03 -20.39 -8.53
CA ASN A 34 -17.99 -21.43 -8.21
C ASN A 34 -19.38 -20.79 -8.11
N THR A 35 -20.24 -21.07 -9.06
CA THR A 35 -21.64 -20.63 -9.06
C THR A 35 -22.49 -21.67 -8.35
N VAL A 36 -23.32 -21.22 -7.42
CA VAL A 36 -24.21 -22.07 -6.62
C VAL A 36 -25.64 -21.64 -6.92
N ASN A 37 -26.39 -22.53 -7.58
CA ASN A 37 -27.78 -22.28 -7.89
C ASN A 37 -28.63 -22.48 -6.62
N ILE A 38 -29.22 -21.39 -6.11
CA ILE A 38 -30.02 -21.44 -4.88
C ILE A 38 -31.24 -22.37 -5.04
N ARG A 39 -31.74 -22.57 -6.27
CA ARG A 39 -32.86 -23.48 -6.54
C ARG A 39 -32.55 -24.92 -6.15
N ASP A 40 -31.29 -25.35 -6.26
CA ASP A 40 -30.87 -26.72 -5.93
C ASP A 40 -31.04 -27.06 -4.44
N PHE A 41 -31.25 -26.04 -3.61
CA PHE A 41 -31.45 -26.15 -2.16
C PHE A 41 -32.91 -25.94 -1.74
N SER A 42 -33.83 -25.82 -2.69
CA SER A 42 -35.26 -25.74 -2.41
C SER A 42 -35.74 -26.99 -1.67
N VAL A 43 -36.64 -26.80 -0.70
CA VAL A 43 -37.27 -27.87 0.07
C VAL A 43 -38.56 -28.39 -0.56
N ASN A 44 -39.03 -27.76 -1.63
CA ASN A 44 -40.28 -28.13 -2.29
C ASN A 44 -40.03 -28.82 -3.64
N LYS A 45 -40.99 -29.65 -4.07
CA LYS A 45 -40.91 -30.43 -5.31
C LYS A 45 -40.88 -29.58 -6.59
N HIS A 46 -41.19 -28.29 -6.47
CA HIS A 46 -41.28 -27.35 -7.59
C HIS A 46 -40.03 -26.47 -7.72
N MET A 47 -39.01 -26.69 -6.88
CA MET A 47 -37.76 -25.90 -6.86
C MET A 47 -38.01 -24.39 -6.67
N ARG A 48 -39.11 -24.04 -6.00
CA ARG A 48 -39.48 -22.66 -5.68
C ARG A 48 -38.63 -22.17 -4.51
N VAL A 49 -38.20 -20.93 -4.58
CA VAL A 49 -37.24 -20.30 -3.66
C VAL A 49 -37.72 -18.96 -3.15
N ASP A 50 -38.99 -18.64 -3.37
CA ASP A 50 -39.59 -17.34 -3.12
C ASP A 50 -41.07 -17.50 -2.74
N ASP A 51 -41.55 -16.66 -1.83
CA ASP A 51 -42.96 -16.61 -1.45
C ASP A 51 -43.47 -15.17 -1.28
N TYR A 52 -44.78 -15.03 -1.07
CA TYR A 52 -45.39 -13.73 -0.82
C TYR A 52 -44.87 -13.12 0.48
N PRO A 53 -44.59 -11.80 0.52
CA PRO A 53 -44.15 -11.14 1.73
C PRO A 53 -45.25 -11.15 2.82
N TYR A 54 -44.86 -11.43 4.06
CA TYR A 54 -45.70 -11.11 5.22
C TYR A 54 -45.94 -9.60 5.30
N GLY A 55 -47.16 -9.18 5.67
CA GLY A 55 -47.56 -7.76 5.69
C GLY A 55 -48.22 -7.27 4.40
N GLY A 56 -48.27 -8.10 3.35
CA GLY A 56 -48.80 -7.72 2.05
C GLY A 56 -47.82 -6.88 1.22
N GLY A 57 -48.17 -6.61 -0.03
CA GLY A 57 -47.30 -5.94 -0.99
C GLY A 57 -47.31 -6.63 -2.35
N ALA A 58 -46.79 -5.96 -3.37
CA ALA A 58 -46.54 -6.56 -4.66
C ALA A 58 -45.18 -7.29 -4.64
N GLY A 59 -45.01 -8.29 -5.51
CA GLY A 59 -43.75 -9.00 -5.67
C GLY A 59 -43.60 -10.23 -4.78
N MET A 60 -42.39 -10.80 -4.80
CA MET A 60 -42.00 -12.03 -4.10
C MET A 60 -40.76 -11.76 -3.26
N VAL A 61 -40.56 -12.51 -2.18
CA VAL A 61 -39.35 -12.45 -1.34
C VAL A 61 -38.70 -13.82 -1.32
N MET A 62 -37.39 -13.88 -1.49
CA MET A 62 -36.65 -15.14 -1.45
C MET A 62 -36.71 -15.77 -0.05
N GLU A 63 -37.05 -17.05 0.00
CA GLU A 63 -37.19 -17.82 1.24
C GLU A 63 -35.84 -17.97 1.97
N PRO A 64 -35.83 -17.97 3.32
CA PRO A 64 -34.60 -18.03 4.10
C PRO A 64 -33.88 -19.38 3.98
N GLU A 65 -34.61 -20.49 3.95
CA GLU A 65 -34.03 -21.83 4.04
C GLU A 65 -33.19 -22.22 2.81
N PRO A 66 -33.65 -22.04 1.55
CA PRO A 66 -32.81 -22.32 0.38
C PRO A 66 -31.53 -21.47 0.34
N VAL A 67 -31.63 -20.20 0.73
CA VAL A 67 -30.48 -19.28 0.80
C VAL A 67 -29.48 -19.75 1.85
N TYR A 68 -29.94 -20.07 3.06
CA TYR A 68 -29.10 -20.55 4.16
C TYR A 68 -28.37 -21.84 3.77
N ARG A 69 -29.07 -22.80 3.15
CA ARG A 69 -28.47 -24.07 2.70
C ARG A 69 -27.42 -23.88 1.59
N ALA A 70 -27.71 -23.00 0.63
CA ALA A 70 -26.75 -22.67 -0.43
C ALA A 70 -25.49 -22.04 0.16
N TRP A 71 -25.63 -21.06 1.06
CA TRP A 71 -24.52 -20.46 1.79
C TRP A 71 -23.75 -21.52 2.58
N LYS A 72 -24.45 -22.36 3.35
CA LYS A 72 -23.86 -23.39 4.18
C LYS A 72 -23.02 -24.40 3.39
N SER A 73 -23.45 -24.77 2.19
CA SER A 73 -22.68 -25.68 1.32
C SER A 73 -21.29 -25.16 0.95
N VAL A 74 -21.10 -23.83 0.97
CA VAL A 74 -19.81 -23.17 0.74
C VAL A 74 -19.12 -22.88 2.06
N ALA A 75 -19.83 -22.32 3.04
CA ALA A 75 -19.33 -21.96 4.35
C ALA A 75 -18.71 -23.15 5.10
N ASP A 76 -19.37 -24.31 5.09
CA ASP A 76 -18.87 -25.53 5.74
C ASP A 76 -17.49 -25.97 5.20
N LEU A 77 -17.18 -25.67 3.93
CA LEU A 77 -15.87 -25.96 3.36
C LEU A 77 -14.79 -25.03 3.92
N GLN A 78 -15.11 -23.74 4.07
CA GLN A 78 -14.20 -22.72 4.60
C GLN A 78 -13.96 -22.90 6.10
N GLU A 79 -15.01 -23.23 6.86
CA GLU A 79 -14.90 -23.46 8.31
C GLU A 79 -14.04 -24.69 8.64
N LYS A 80 -14.11 -25.74 7.82
CA LYS A 80 -13.21 -26.91 7.94
C LYS A 80 -11.74 -26.54 7.73
N GLU A 81 -11.47 -25.49 6.98
CA GLU A 81 -10.13 -24.90 6.83
C GLU A 81 -9.78 -23.89 7.93
N GLY A 82 -10.66 -23.72 8.95
CA GLY A 82 -10.47 -22.77 10.04
C GLY A 82 -10.69 -21.30 9.64
N LYS A 83 -11.35 -21.05 8.50
CA LYS A 83 -11.62 -19.71 7.97
C LYS A 83 -13.03 -19.27 8.31
N LYS A 84 -13.23 -17.96 8.47
CA LYS A 84 -14.57 -17.37 8.60
C LYS A 84 -15.07 -16.95 7.21
N PRO A 85 -16.25 -17.40 6.77
CA PRO A 85 -16.81 -16.99 5.50
C PRO A 85 -17.12 -15.49 5.48
N ARG A 86 -16.66 -14.79 4.44
CA ARG A 86 -17.06 -13.41 4.15
C ARG A 86 -18.14 -13.42 3.08
N CYS A 87 -19.39 -13.21 3.49
CA CYS A 87 -20.56 -13.24 2.61
C CYS A 87 -21.06 -11.81 2.36
N ILE A 88 -20.98 -11.39 1.11
CA ILE A 88 -21.35 -10.06 0.67
C ILE A 88 -22.72 -10.13 0.01
N TYR A 89 -23.71 -9.46 0.62
CA TYR A 89 -25.01 -9.26 -0.01
C TYR A 89 -24.99 -8.03 -0.91
N LEU A 90 -25.38 -8.21 -2.16
CA LEU A 90 -25.39 -7.17 -3.18
C LEU A 90 -26.75 -6.50 -3.19
N THR A 91 -26.82 -5.29 -2.64
CA THR A 91 -28.07 -4.57 -2.39
C THR A 91 -27.88 -3.05 -2.50
N PRO A 92 -28.86 -2.30 -3.02
CA PRO A 92 -28.81 -0.84 -3.02
C PRO A 92 -28.76 -0.23 -1.61
N GLN A 93 -29.12 -0.99 -0.56
CA GLN A 93 -29.08 -0.54 0.84
C GLN A 93 -27.67 -0.59 1.45
N GLY A 94 -26.72 -1.22 0.76
CA GLY A 94 -25.36 -1.42 1.25
C GLY A 94 -24.47 -0.20 1.12
N LYS A 95 -23.24 -0.31 1.65
CA LYS A 95 -22.21 0.70 1.42
C LYS A 95 -21.87 0.75 -0.07
N VAL A 96 -21.85 1.95 -0.66
CA VAL A 96 -21.47 2.14 -2.06
C VAL A 96 -20.02 1.67 -2.26
N LEU A 97 -19.84 0.78 -3.24
CA LEU A 97 -18.57 0.20 -3.63
C LEU A 97 -17.60 1.31 -4.01
N ASN A 98 -16.44 1.31 -3.35
CA ASN A 98 -15.37 2.26 -3.62
C ASN A 98 -14.03 1.53 -3.78
N GLN A 99 -13.02 2.26 -4.24
CA GLN A 99 -11.71 1.69 -4.55
C GLN A 99 -11.03 1.06 -3.32
N THR A 100 -11.15 1.70 -2.15
CA THR A 100 -10.62 1.17 -0.87
C THR A 100 -11.24 -0.17 -0.51
N LEU A 101 -12.55 -0.33 -0.67
CA LEU A 101 -13.26 -1.59 -0.42
C LEU A 101 -12.86 -2.66 -1.45
N VAL A 102 -12.69 -2.30 -2.73
CA VAL A 102 -12.19 -3.25 -3.75
C VAL A 102 -10.79 -3.77 -3.38
N GLU A 103 -9.88 -2.88 -2.98
CA GLU A 103 -8.54 -3.27 -2.56
C GLU A 103 -8.55 -4.14 -1.31
N GLU A 104 -9.44 -3.87 -0.35
CA GLU A 104 -9.66 -4.70 0.83
C GLU A 104 -10.13 -6.10 0.45
N LEU A 105 -11.19 -6.20 -0.36
CA LEU A 105 -11.77 -7.47 -0.77
C LEU A 105 -10.77 -8.31 -1.58
N ALA A 106 -9.87 -7.67 -2.34
CA ALA A 106 -8.81 -8.36 -3.08
C ALA A 106 -7.75 -9.04 -2.20
N MET A 107 -7.75 -8.77 -0.89
CA MET A 107 -6.84 -9.37 0.08
C MET A 107 -7.35 -10.69 0.65
N GLU A 108 -8.65 -10.96 0.48
CA GLU A 108 -9.26 -12.20 0.91
C GLU A 108 -8.75 -13.37 0.05
N GLU A 109 -8.75 -14.56 0.60
CA GLU A 109 -8.49 -15.76 -0.20
C GLU A 109 -9.74 -16.17 -0.99
N GLU A 110 -10.91 -15.97 -0.38
CA GLU A 110 -12.20 -16.41 -0.87
C GLU A 110 -13.30 -15.41 -0.51
N LEU A 111 -14.29 -15.25 -1.39
CA LEU A 111 -15.45 -14.37 -1.20
C LEU A 111 -16.73 -15.10 -1.59
N ILE A 112 -17.77 -14.98 -0.77
CA ILE A 112 -19.13 -15.42 -1.12
C ILE A 112 -19.93 -14.19 -1.50
N LEU A 113 -20.54 -14.18 -2.68
CA LEU A 113 -21.40 -13.11 -3.17
C LEU A 113 -22.84 -13.65 -3.24
N LEU A 114 -23.75 -13.03 -2.49
CA LEU A 114 -25.16 -13.37 -2.47
C LEU A 114 -25.94 -12.42 -3.38
N CYS A 115 -26.50 -12.97 -4.46
CA CYS A 115 -27.35 -12.25 -5.39
C CYS A 115 -28.82 -12.34 -4.95
N GLY A 116 -29.40 -11.20 -4.57
CA GLY A 116 -30.84 -11.10 -4.37
C GLY A 116 -31.61 -10.98 -5.68
N HIS A 117 -32.88 -11.35 -5.64
CA HIS A 117 -33.84 -11.17 -6.73
C HIS A 117 -35.21 -10.80 -6.16
N TYR A 118 -36.16 -10.46 -7.03
CA TYR A 118 -37.51 -10.04 -6.65
C TYR A 118 -37.47 -8.79 -5.75
N GLU A 119 -38.25 -8.72 -4.66
CA GLU A 119 -38.19 -7.62 -3.70
C GLU A 119 -36.98 -7.71 -2.76
N GLY A 120 -36.31 -8.87 -2.71
CA GLY A 120 -35.17 -9.12 -1.86
C GLY A 120 -35.17 -10.51 -1.24
N ILE A 121 -34.39 -10.64 -0.17
CA ILE A 121 -34.22 -11.87 0.60
C ILE A 121 -34.79 -11.65 2.00
N ASP A 122 -35.38 -12.68 2.60
CA ASP A 122 -35.84 -12.65 4.00
C ASP A 122 -34.74 -12.15 4.95
N GLU A 123 -35.04 -11.10 5.72
CA GLU A 123 -34.04 -10.42 6.56
C GLU A 123 -33.37 -11.37 7.57
N ARG A 124 -34.08 -12.40 8.05
CA ARG A 124 -33.55 -13.31 9.09
C ARG A 124 -32.36 -14.12 8.61
N VAL A 125 -32.36 -14.52 7.33
CA VAL A 125 -31.19 -15.22 6.78
C VAL A 125 -30.06 -14.24 6.51
N LEU A 126 -30.36 -12.99 6.14
CA LEU A 126 -29.34 -11.97 5.95
C LEU A 126 -28.60 -11.68 7.26
N GLU A 127 -29.32 -11.48 8.36
CA GLU A 127 -28.74 -11.28 9.70
C GLU A 127 -27.86 -12.45 10.18
N GLU A 128 -28.16 -13.67 9.72
CA GLU A 128 -27.40 -14.88 10.06
C GLU A 128 -26.13 -15.05 9.23
N VAL A 129 -26.18 -14.80 7.91
CA VAL A 129 -25.10 -15.22 6.99
C VAL A 129 -24.27 -14.09 6.41
N VAL A 130 -24.79 -12.86 6.35
CA VAL A 130 -24.17 -11.74 5.63
C VAL A 130 -23.20 -10.99 6.54
N THR A 131 -21.98 -10.77 6.05
CA THR A 131 -20.96 -9.99 6.74
C THR A 131 -20.89 -8.55 6.24
N ASP A 132 -21.19 -8.33 4.96
CA ASP A 132 -21.06 -7.03 4.31
C ASP A 132 -22.26 -6.80 3.36
N TYR A 133 -22.86 -5.62 3.44
CA TYR A 133 -23.88 -5.16 2.50
C TYR A 133 -23.23 -4.16 1.54
N VAL A 134 -23.25 -4.43 0.24
CA VAL A 134 -22.56 -3.63 -0.78
C VAL A 134 -23.51 -3.21 -1.90
N SER A 135 -23.53 -1.91 -2.18
CA SER A 135 -24.21 -1.31 -3.34
C SER A 135 -23.19 -0.98 -4.42
N ILE A 136 -23.54 -1.16 -5.70
CA ILE A 136 -22.69 -0.69 -6.81
C ILE A 136 -23.05 0.74 -7.29
N GLY A 137 -24.07 1.36 -6.69
CA GLY A 137 -24.47 2.73 -6.97
C GLY A 137 -25.92 3.02 -6.60
N ASP A 138 -26.30 4.30 -6.68
CA ASP A 138 -27.61 4.80 -6.26
C ASP A 138 -28.67 4.62 -7.37
N TYR A 139 -28.95 3.36 -7.70
CA TYR A 139 -29.96 2.93 -8.67
C TYR A 139 -30.41 1.49 -8.37
N VAL A 140 -31.54 1.07 -8.96
CA VAL A 140 -32.13 -0.26 -8.73
C VAL A 140 -31.91 -1.15 -9.95
N LEU A 141 -31.50 -2.40 -9.71
CA LEU A 141 -31.36 -3.46 -10.71
C LEU A 141 -32.39 -4.56 -10.44
N THR A 142 -32.60 -5.44 -11.43
CA THR A 142 -33.53 -6.58 -11.30
C THR A 142 -33.01 -7.71 -10.42
N GLY A 143 -31.70 -7.74 -10.16
CA GLY A 143 -31.04 -8.75 -9.34
C GLY A 143 -29.57 -8.40 -9.07
N GLY A 144 -28.95 -9.17 -8.17
CA GLY A 144 -27.56 -8.96 -7.74
C GLY A 144 -26.50 -9.40 -8.74
N GLU A 145 -26.84 -10.11 -9.81
CA GLU A 145 -25.89 -10.77 -10.70
C GLU A 145 -24.93 -9.79 -11.40
N LEU A 146 -25.46 -8.66 -11.89
CA LEU A 146 -24.62 -7.63 -12.52
C LEU A 146 -23.70 -6.97 -11.50
N ALA A 147 -24.17 -6.75 -10.27
CA ALA A 147 -23.36 -6.24 -9.18
C ALA A 147 -22.23 -7.23 -8.82
N ALA A 148 -22.51 -8.54 -8.86
CA ALA A 148 -21.52 -9.58 -8.59
C ALA A 148 -20.43 -9.56 -9.66
N CYS A 149 -20.81 -9.48 -10.94
CA CYS A 149 -19.86 -9.35 -12.04
C CYS A 149 -18.99 -8.09 -11.92
N VAL A 150 -19.58 -6.94 -11.58
CA VAL A 150 -18.84 -5.69 -11.35
C VAL A 150 -17.83 -5.85 -10.22
N LEU A 151 -18.24 -6.43 -9.08
CA LEU A 151 -17.36 -6.65 -7.94
C LEU A 151 -16.24 -7.64 -8.29
N ILE A 152 -16.55 -8.77 -8.93
CA ILE A 152 -15.56 -9.77 -9.36
C ILE A 152 -14.54 -9.14 -10.30
N ASP A 153 -14.97 -8.38 -11.31
CA ASP A 153 -14.06 -7.72 -12.25
C ASP A 153 -13.14 -6.72 -11.52
N ALA A 154 -13.73 -5.82 -10.72
CA ALA A 154 -12.98 -4.82 -9.98
C ALA A 154 -11.95 -5.45 -9.02
N VAL A 155 -12.36 -6.44 -8.23
CA VAL A 155 -11.50 -7.14 -7.26
C VAL A 155 -10.42 -7.96 -7.97
N SER A 156 -10.76 -8.67 -9.05
CA SER A 156 -9.82 -9.53 -9.78
C SER A 156 -8.61 -8.76 -10.30
N ARG A 157 -8.78 -7.49 -10.69
CA ARG A 157 -7.68 -6.64 -11.18
C ARG A 157 -6.58 -6.41 -10.13
N PHE A 158 -6.93 -6.50 -8.85
CA PHE A 158 -5.99 -6.34 -7.74
C PHE A 158 -5.40 -7.67 -7.26
N VAL A 159 -5.90 -8.81 -7.75
CA VAL A 159 -5.34 -10.13 -7.44
C VAL A 159 -4.00 -10.32 -8.18
N PRO A 160 -2.90 -10.64 -7.46
CA PRO A 160 -1.60 -10.87 -8.10
C PRO A 160 -1.68 -11.91 -9.22
N GLY A 161 -1.05 -11.61 -10.36
CA GLY A 161 -1.00 -12.48 -11.53
C GLY A 161 -2.15 -12.35 -12.54
N VAL A 162 -3.19 -11.56 -12.22
CA VAL A 162 -4.31 -11.30 -13.16
C VAL A 162 -3.90 -10.33 -14.27
N LEU A 163 -3.34 -9.17 -13.89
CA LEU A 163 -2.79 -8.20 -14.83
C LEU A 163 -1.29 -8.47 -15.04
N SER A 164 -0.83 -8.36 -16.30
CA SER A 164 0.56 -8.68 -16.66
C SER A 164 1.58 -7.66 -16.20
N ASN A 165 1.14 -6.43 -15.93
CA ASN A 165 1.99 -5.31 -15.52
C ASN A 165 1.42 -4.75 -14.20
N GLU A 166 2.19 -4.84 -13.13
CA GLU A 166 1.81 -4.24 -11.83
C GLU A 166 1.53 -2.74 -11.98
N GLU A 167 2.28 -2.05 -12.84
CA GLU A 167 2.04 -0.63 -13.17
C GLU A 167 0.65 -0.37 -13.78
N SER A 168 0.08 -1.31 -14.55
CA SER A 168 -1.23 -1.09 -15.18
C SER A 168 -2.36 -1.03 -14.16
N SER A 169 -2.24 -1.74 -13.03
CA SER A 169 -3.19 -1.63 -11.91
C SER A 169 -2.96 -0.40 -11.02
N GLN A 170 -1.78 0.22 -11.16
CA GLN A 170 -1.32 1.32 -10.31
C GLN A 170 -1.52 2.70 -10.95
N PHE A 171 -1.89 2.81 -12.23
CA PHE A 171 -2.10 4.09 -12.92
C PHE A 171 -3.51 4.20 -13.48
N GLU A 172 -4.47 4.31 -12.58
CA GLU A 172 -5.89 4.35 -12.90
C GLU A 172 -6.64 5.50 -12.24
N SER A 173 -7.80 5.82 -12.81
CA SER A 173 -8.72 6.79 -12.23
C SER A 173 -9.09 6.37 -10.80
N ILE A 174 -9.36 7.34 -9.94
CA ILE A 174 -9.86 7.20 -8.56
C ILE A 174 -8.81 6.79 -7.53
N GLN A 175 -7.68 6.15 -7.88
CA GLN A 175 -6.67 5.70 -6.89
C GLN A 175 -6.06 6.84 -6.05
N ASP A 176 -5.89 8.03 -6.64
CA ASP A 176 -5.49 9.27 -5.95
C ASP A 176 -6.68 10.23 -5.72
N ASN A 177 -7.93 9.77 -5.85
CA ASN A 177 -9.10 10.65 -6.05
C ASN A 177 -8.91 11.62 -7.24
N LEU A 178 -8.23 11.16 -8.28
CA LEU A 178 -8.04 11.89 -9.53
C LEU A 178 -8.52 11.04 -10.71
N LEU A 179 -9.09 11.69 -11.73
CA LEU A 179 -9.40 11.06 -13.01
C LEU A 179 -8.14 10.95 -13.86
N GLU A 180 -8.05 9.92 -14.69
CA GLU A 180 -6.92 9.76 -15.61
C GLU A 180 -6.76 10.94 -16.57
N TYR A 181 -5.51 11.19 -16.97
CA TYR A 181 -5.16 12.10 -18.05
C TYR A 181 -5.66 11.59 -19.43
N PRO A 182 -5.72 12.44 -20.47
CA PRO A 182 -6.06 11.98 -21.81
C PRO A 182 -5.00 11.03 -22.37
N HIS A 183 -5.46 9.90 -22.93
CA HIS A 183 -4.62 8.99 -23.69
C HIS A 183 -4.63 9.33 -25.17
N TYR A 184 -3.48 9.14 -25.80
CA TYR A 184 -3.29 9.33 -27.24
C TYR A 184 -2.58 8.10 -27.80
N THR A 185 -2.96 7.71 -29.01
CA THR A 185 -2.32 6.64 -29.76
C THR A 185 -2.14 7.06 -31.21
N ARG A 186 -1.48 6.23 -31.99
CA ARG A 186 -1.21 6.48 -33.41
C ARG A 186 -2.53 6.57 -34.19
N PRO A 187 -2.61 7.41 -35.24
CA PRO A 187 -1.53 8.27 -35.80
C PRO A 187 -1.31 9.59 -35.03
N GLU A 188 -0.15 10.23 -35.22
CA GLU A 188 0.22 11.50 -34.53
C GLU A 188 -0.72 12.68 -34.86
N VAL A 189 -1.29 12.71 -36.06
CA VAL A 189 -2.27 13.70 -36.48
C VAL A 189 -3.52 12.98 -36.97
N TRP A 190 -4.66 13.26 -36.34
CA TRP A 190 -5.96 12.76 -36.78
C TRP A 190 -6.91 13.93 -36.98
N LYS A 191 -7.40 14.14 -38.21
CA LYS A 191 -8.28 15.26 -38.58
C LYS A 191 -7.74 16.63 -38.15
N ASN A 192 -6.47 16.91 -38.47
CA ASN A 192 -5.75 18.14 -38.09
C ASN A 192 -5.63 18.35 -36.56
N ARG A 193 -5.85 17.32 -35.75
CA ARG A 193 -5.60 17.34 -34.30
C ARG A 193 -4.33 16.56 -34.00
N GLN A 194 -3.33 17.26 -33.51
CA GLN A 194 -2.02 16.69 -33.19
C GLN A 194 -1.99 16.15 -31.76
N VAL A 195 -1.27 15.06 -31.55
CA VAL A 195 -0.88 14.58 -30.21
C VAL A 195 -0.04 15.66 -29.51
N PRO A 196 -0.24 15.93 -28.21
CA PRO A 196 0.57 16.90 -27.47
C PRO A 196 2.08 16.66 -27.62
N GLU A 197 2.83 17.67 -28.02
CA GLU A 197 4.27 17.53 -28.33
C GLU A 197 5.09 16.93 -27.19
N VAL A 198 4.72 17.20 -25.94
CA VAL A 198 5.42 16.65 -24.76
C VAL A 198 5.42 15.12 -24.74
N LEU A 199 4.38 14.49 -25.30
CA LEU A 199 4.26 13.03 -25.39
C LEU A 199 5.11 12.44 -26.53
N LEU A 200 5.58 13.26 -27.47
CA LEU A 200 6.39 12.83 -28.61
C LEU A 200 7.91 12.91 -28.33
N LYS A 201 8.33 13.68 -27.32
CA LYS A 201 9.75 13.99 -27.06
C LYS A 201 10.46 13.00 -26.13
N GLY A 202 9.75 12.03 -25.55
CA GLY A 202 10.33 10.96 -24.70
C GLY A 202 10.88 11.43 -23.33
N ASP A 203 10.70 12.68 -22.93
CA ASP A 203 11.13 13.19 -21.63
C ASP A 203 10.18 12.71 -20.53
N HIS A 204 10.50 11.57 -19.90
CA HIS A 204 9.65 10.93 -18.89
C HIS A 204 9.24 11.86 -17.75
N LYS A 205 10.11 12.77 -17.31
CA LYS A 205 9.80 13.69 -16.21
C LYS A 205 8.77 14.74 -16.64
N LYS A 206 8.93 15.32 -17.84
CA LYS A 206 7.94 16.25 -18.39
C LYS A 206 6.62 15.56 -18.71
N ILE A 207 6.67 14.32 -19.20
CA ILE A 207 5.47 13.52 -19.46
C ILE A 207 4.70 13.25 -18.17
N GLN A 208 5.37 12.83 -17.09
CA GLN A 208 4.74 12.62 -15.79
C GLN A 208 4.13 13.92 -15.23
N THR A 209 4.85 15.04 -15.33
CA THR A 209 4.35 16.35 -14.89
C THR A 209 3.08 16.73 -15.67
N TRP A 210 3.12 16.62 -16.99
CA TRP A 210 1.97 16.91 -17.85
C TRP A 210 0.78 15.99 -17.57
N ARG A 211 1.04 14.69 -17.34
CA ARG A 211 -0.01 13.70 -16.98
C ARG A 211 -0.71 14.10 -15.68
N LEU A 212 0.03 14.48 -14.64
CA LEU A 212 -0.55 14.94 -13.39
C LEU A 212 -1.35 16.23 -13.57
N GLU A 213 -0.81 17.22 -14.31
CA GLU A 213 -1.52 18.47 -14.60
C GLU A 213 -2.86 18.23 -15.32
N GLN A 214 -2.87 17.38 -16.35
CA GLN A 214 -4.10 17.05 -17.07
C GLN A 214 -5.09 16.24 -16.23
N SER A 215 -4.59 15.36 -15.36
CA SER A 215 -5.40 14.60 -14.42
C SER A 215 -6.10 15.52 -13.41
N LEU A 216 -5.35 16.46 -12.81
CA LEU A 216 -5.90 17.48 -11.91
C LEU A 216 -6.95 18.35 -12.61
N GLU A 217 -6.64 18.84 -13.81
CA GLU A 217 -7.56 19.69 -14.57
C GLU A 217 -8.86 18.97 -14.94
N ARG A 218 -8.77 17.72 -15.41
CA ARG A 218 -9.95 16.93 -15.74
C ARG A 218 -10.79 16.62 -14.50
N THR A 219 -10.14 16.31 -13.39
CA THR A 219 -10.83 16.05 -12.11
C THR A 219 -11.57 17.29 -11.65
N ARG A 220 -10.91 18.45 -11.66
CA ARG A 220 -11.51 19.75 -11.34
C ARG A 220 -12.74 20.06 -12.18
N GLN A 221 -12.71 19.73 -13.47
CA GLN A 221 -13.81 19.99 -14.39
C GLN A 221 -14.99 19.01 -14.24
N ARG A 222 -14.72 17.73 -13.99
CA ARG A 222 -15.74 16.65 -14.12
C ARG A 222 -16.17 16.03 -12.80
N ARG A 223 -15.27 16.00 -11.81
CA ARG A 223 -15.44 15.36 -10.50
C ARG A 223 -14.76 16.19 -9.41
N PRO A 224 -15.18 17.46 -9.20
CA PRO A 224 -14.60 18.31 -8.16
C PRO A 224 -14.71 17.68 -6.76
N ASP A 225 -15.73 16.85 -6.53
CA ASP A 225 -15.91 16.05 -5.32
C ASP A 225 -14.76 15.05 -5.04
N LEU A 226 -14.11 14.53 -6.09
CA LEU A 226 -12.92 13.70 -5.94
C LEU A 226 -11.70 14.58 -5.63
N LEU A 227 -11.56 15.72 -6.31
CA LEU A 227 -10.44 16.64 -6.06
C LEU A 227 -10.44 17.15 -4.61
N GLU A 228 -11.61 17.39 -4.01
CA GLU A 228 -11.72 17.76 -2.59
C GLU A 228 -11.17 16.70 -1.64
N LYS A 229 -11.24 15.42 -2.05
CA LYS A 229 -10.74 14.25 -1.31
C LYS A 229 -9.32 13.87 -1.72
N ASN A 230 -8.73 14.51 -2.72
CA ASN A 230 -7.34 14.25 -3.12
C ASN A 230 -6.40 14.65 -1.97
N ARG A 231 -5.52 13.73 -1.60
CA ARG A 231 -4.56 13.90 -0.51
C ARG A 231 -3.16 13.74 -1.07
N PRO A 232 -2.42 14.83 -1.32
CA PRO A 232 -1.04 14.74 -1.76
C PRO A 232 -0.18 13.99 -0.74
N VAL A 233 0.59 13.01 -1.22
CA VAL A 233 1.48 12.21 -0.38
C VAL A 233 2.92 12.64 -0.60
N THR A 234 3.59 13.00 0.49
CA THR A 234 5.02 13.28 0.50
C THR A 234 5.76 12.23 1.31
N THR A 235 6.81 11.65 0.72
CA THR A 235 7.68 10.70 1.40
C THR A 235 9.01 11.37 1.73
N ALA A 236 9.19 11.69 3.01
CA ALA A 236 10.43 12.21 3.56
C ALA A 236 11.28 11.05 4.10
N LEU A 237 12.42 10.79 3.45
CA LEU A 237 13.24 9.62 3.76
C LEU A 237 14.69 10.00 4.04
N PHE A 238 15.30 9.34 5.02
CA PHE A 238 16.75 9.29 5.20
C PHE A 238 17.20 7.89 4.82
N SER A 239 18.08 7.71 3.82
CA SER A 239 18.45 6.38 3.35
C SER A 239 19.89 6.31 2.81
N PRO A 240 20.91 6.39 3.68
CA PRO A 240 22.33 6.37 3.27
C PRO A 240 22.76 5.14 2.46
N THR A 241 22.09 4.00 2.64
CA THR A 241 22.43 2.71 2.03
C THR A 241 21.45 2.26 0.96
N GLY A 242 20.37 3.01 0.72
CA GLY A 242 19.34 2.72 -0.29
C GLY A 242 18.21 1.78 0.16
N GLY A 243 18.41 0.94 1.17
CA GLY A 243 17.39 -0.04 1.59
C GLY A 243 16.10 0.61 2.12
N THR A 244 16.22 1.62 2.99
CA THR A 244 15.06 2.38 3.51
C THR A 244 14.27 3.04 2.39
N ARG A 245 14.96 3.62 1.40
CA ARG A 245 14.33 4.21 0.20
C ARG A 245 13.49 3.17 -0.53
N LYS A 246 14.05 1.98 -0.82
CA LYS A 246 13.33 0.92 -1.52
C LYS A 246 12.03 0.54 -0.78
N ALA A 247 12.09 0.32 0.53
CA ALA A 247 10.91 0.00 1.33
C ALA A 247 9.87 1.14 1.35
N ALA A 248 10.33 2.39 1.49
CA ALA A 248 9.45 3.55 1.51
C ALA A 248 8.77 3.79 0.15
N GLU A 249 9.49 3.64 -0.96
CA GLU A 249 8.96 3.77 -2.33
C GLU A 249 7.91 2.70 -2.62
N ILE A 250 8.15 1.44 -2.21
CA ILE A 250 7.15 0.35 -2.31
C ILE A 250 5.87 0.70 -1.55
N PHE A 251 5.99 1.05 -0.28
CA PHE A 251 4.82 1.37 0.54
C PHE A 251 4.06 2.60 0.02
N THR A 252 4.81 3.65 -0.38
CA THR A 252 4.22 4.87 -0.93
C THR A 252 3.47 4.59 -2.23
N GLY A 253 3.98 3.70 -3.09
CA GLY A 253 3.33 3.31 -4.34
C GLY A 253 1.98 2.60 -4.15
N TYR A 254 1.74 1.98 -2.99
CA TYR A 254 0.41 1.44 -2.66
C TYR A 254 -0.58 2.53 -2.18
N LEU A 255 -0.08 3.70 -1.77
CA LEU A 255 -0.89 4.82 -1.30
C LEU A 255 -1.17 5.84 -2.39
N THR A 256 -0.22 6.10 -3.29
CA THR A 256 -0.37 7.10 -4.34
C THR A 256 0.41 6.78 -5.61
N GLN A 257 -0.08 7.29 -6.73
CA GLN A 257 0.62 7.23 -8.02
C GLN A 257 1.54 8.44 -8.24
N ASN A 258 1.33 9.52 -7.50
CA ASN A 258 2.01 10.80 -7.67
C ASN A 258 2.79 11.25 -6.42
N PRO A 259 3.71 10.43 -5.89
CA PRO A 259 4.42 10.77 -4.67
C PRO A 259 5.44 11.88 -4.86
N ARG A 260 5.49 12.80 -3.89
CA ARG A 260 6.59 13.77 -3.75
C ARG A 260 7.66 13.19 -2.83
N TYR A 261 8.89 13.04 -3.32
CA TYR A 261 10.00 12.55 -2.50
C TYR A 261 10.88 13.68 -1.96
N VAL A 262 11.18 13.62 -0.66
CA VAL A 262 12.14 14.50 0.03
C VAL A 262 13.28 13.65 0.59
N ASP A 263 14.44 13.70 -0.06
CA ASP A 263 15.62 12.93 0.36
C ASP A 263 16.41 13.67 1.44
N LEU A 264 16.10 13.39 2.70
CA LEU A 264 16.80 13.91 3.88
C LEU A 264 18.23 13.37 4.01
N THR A 265 18.68 12.44 3.16
CA THR A 265 20.12 12.10 3.04
C THR A 265 20.90 13.30 2.47
N ARG A 266 20.22 14.19 1.73
CA ARG A 266 20.80 15.42 1.18
C ARG A 266 20.68 16.55 2.20
N ARG A 267 21.82 16.98 2.74
CA ARG A 267 21.93 18.06 3.74
C ARG A 267 21.17 19.34 3.38
N LYS A 268 21.23 19.76 2.11
CA LYS A 268 20.49 20.94 1.62
C LYS A 268 18.98 20.82 1.88
N LEU A 269 18.41 19.64 1.62
CA LEU A 269 16.98 19.39 1.79
C LEU A 269 16.60 19.23 3.26
N ARG A 270 17.52 18.81 4.15
CA ARG A 270 17.28 18.82 5.61
C ARG A 270 17.20 20.21 6.22
N LYS A 271 17.69 21.25 5.53
CA LYS A 271 17.63 22.64 6.00
C LYS A 271 16.44 23.41 5.42
N GLU A 272 15.79 22.86 4.39
CA GLU A 272 14.63 23.44 3.75
C GLU A 272 13.40 23.19 4.62
N LYS A 273 12.80 24.26 5.16
CA LYS A 273 11.58 24.16 5.96
C LYS A 273 10.41 23.79 5.05
N LEU A 274 9.75 22.67 5.35
CA LEU A 274 8.57 22.19 4.64
C LEU A 274 7.37 22.23 5.58
N ARG A 275 6.29 22.84 5.12
CA ARG A 275 5.00 22.88 5.82
C ARG A 275 4.02 21.95 5.12
N PHE A 276 3.22 21.26 5.91
CA PHE A 276 2.21 20.33 5.44
C PHE A 276 0.87 20.75 6.00
N SER A 277 -0.16 20.75 5.16
CA SER A 277 -1.53 21.01 5.57
C SER A 277 -2.19 19.78 6.19
N SER A 278 -3.34 19.94 6.82
CA SER A 278 -4.15 18.81 7.33
C SER A 278 -4.67 17.89 6.21
N ARG A 279 -4.65 18.34 4.95
CA ARG A 279 -5.08 17.60 3.75
C ARG A 279 -3.95 16.82 3.06
N GLU A 280 -2.74 16.86 3.59
CA GLU A 280 -1.60 16.11 3.05
C GLU A 280 -1.31 14.86 3.88
N LEU A 281 -0.58 13.89 3.31
CA LEU A 281 -0.07 12.73 4.03
C LEU A 281 1.46 12.75 4.01
N LEU A 282 2.08 12.64 5.18
CA LEU A 282 3.53 12.45 5.28
C LEU A 282 3.87 10.98 5.51
N ILE A 283 4.72 10.40 4.66
CA ILE A 283 5.41 9.14 4.92
C ILE A 283 6.84 9.47 5.38
N ALA A 284 7.14 9.25 6.65
CA ALA A 284 8.47 9.49 7.20
C ALA A 284 9.24 8.18 7.33
N ALA A 285 10.38 8.05 6.66
CA ALA A 285 11.14 6.80 6.65
C ALA A 285 12.59 7.00 7.09
N ALA A 286 13.06 6.16 8.02
CA ALA A 286 14.45 6.17 8.46
C ALA A 286 14.98 4.76 8.74
N PRO A 287 16.28 4.52 8.53
CA PRO A 287 16.98 3.32 8.96
C PRO A 287 17.17 3.29 10.47
N VAL A 288 17.30 2.08 11.01
CA VAL A 288 17.66 1.86 12.42
C VAL A 288 19.18 1.71 12.60
N TYR A 289 19.76 2.49 13.52
CA TYR A 289 21.17 2.42 13.91
C TYR A 289 21.29 2.05 15.37
N GLY A 290 21.75 0.82 15.66
CA GLY A 290 21.85 0.33 17.03
C GLY A 290 20.50 0.19 17.76
N GLY A 291 19.37 0.22 17.04
CA GLY A 291 18.03 0.24 17.62
C GLY A 291 17.42 1.64 17.71
N GLN A 292 18.19 2.69 17.41
CA GLN A 292 17.78 4.09 17.53
C GLN A 292 17.81 4.81 16.18
N LEU A 293 17.12 5.95 16.12
CA LEU A 293 17.14 6.86 14.99
C LEU A 293 18.54 7.48 14.82
N PRO A 294 19.05 7.63 13.59
CA PRO A 294 20.37 8.21 13.36
C PRO A 294 20.52 9.60 13.99
N VAL A 295 21.61 9.80 14.72
CA VAL A 295 22.00 11.11 15.22
C VAL A 295 22.67 11.89 14.09
N THR A 296 22.16 13.07 13.82
CA THR A 296 22.61 13.96 12.74
C THR A 296 22.70 15.38 13.28
N GLU A 297 23.64 16.17 12.77
CA GLU A 297 23.84 17.58 13.20
C GLU A 297 22.57 18.41 13.05
N ASP A 298 21.89 18.29 11.90
CA ASP A 298 20.50 18.71 11.75
C ASP A 298 19.61 17.50 12.07
N PRO A 299 18.85 17.47 13.18
CA PRO A 299 18.08 16.28 13.56
C PRO A 299 17.09 15.87 12.47
N LEU A 300 16.97 14.57 12.20
CA LEU A 300 16.01 14.07 11.22
C LEU A 300 14.58 14.54 11.55
N PHE A 301 13.86 14.93 10.49
CA PHE A 301 12.50 15.49 10.50
C PHE A 301 12.36 16.87 11.14
N SER A 302 13.45 17.49 11.62
CA SER A 302 13.40 18.81 12.27
C SER A 302 12.90 19.93 11.37
N ASN A 303 13.02 19.78 10.06
CA ASN A 303 12.63 20.76 9.05
C ASN A 303 11.18 20.60 8.55
N LEU A 304 10.44 19.62 9.05
CA LEU A 304 9.06 19.35 8.67
C LEU A 304 8.12 19.94 9.72
N GLN A 305 7.00 20.53 9.29
CA GLN A 305 5.98 21.10 10.17
C GLN A 305 4.59 20.74 9.65
N GLY A 306 3.78 20.07 10.48
CA GLY A 306 2.37 19.78 10.20
C GLY A 306 1.44 20.70 11.00
N GLU A 307 0.14 20.63 10.66
CA GLU A 307 -0.96 21.37 11.31
C GLU A 307 -2.15 20.45 11.67
N GLY A 308 -1.86 19.33 12.34
CA GLY A 308 -2.79 18.20 12.46
C GLY A 308 -2.70 17.26 11.25
N THR A 309 -1.58 17.29 10.53
CA THR A 309 -1.33 16.49 9.33
C THR A 309 -1.13 15.02 9.69
N PRO A 310 -1.88 14.07 9.09
CA PRO A 310 -1.62 12.66 9.32
C PRO A 310 -0.25 12.24 8.77
N CYS A 311 0.45 11.37 9.49
CA CYS A 311 1.68 10.76 9.03
C CYS A 311 1.75 9.26 9.29
N VAL A 312 2.54 8.55 8.48
CA VAL A 312 2.92 7.16 8.69
C VAL A 312 4.44 7.09 8.82
N ILE A 313 4.94 6.34 9.81
CA ILE A 313 6.37 6.21 10.07
C ILE A 313 6.89 4.82 9.67
N LEU A 314 8.06 4.77 9.04
CA LEU A 314 8.73 3.53 8.61
C LEU A 314 10.13 3.44 9.21
N ALA A 315 10.33 2.51 10.15
CA ALA A 315 11.66 2.21 10.72
C ALA A 315 12.27 0.99 10.02
N ALA A 316 13.05 1.25 8.96
CA ALA A 316 13.64 0.17 8.17
C ALA A 316 14.87 -0.42 8.87
N TYR A 317 14.90 -1.74 9.01
CA TYR A 317 15.89 -2.40 9.85
C TYR A 317 16.42 -3.69 9.23
N GLY A 318 17.66 -4.06 9.58
CA GLY A 318 18.29 -5.29 9.10
C GLY A 318 18.13 -6.43 10.08
N ASN A 319 16.91 -6.71 10.52
CA ASN A 319 16.55 -7.87 11.36
C ASN A 319 16.96 -7.80 12.86
N ARG A 320 17.12 -6.58 13.40
CA ARG A 320 17.46 -6.27 14.82
C ARG A 320 16.30 -5.60 15.59
N HIS A 321 16.59 -4.89 16.68
CA HIS A 321 15.64 -4.01 17.38
C HIS A 321 15.29 -2.78 16.52
N TYR A 322 14.02 -2.37 16.51
CA TYR A 322 13.52 -1.18 15.80
C TYR A 322 12.65 -0.27 16.68
N ASP A 323 12.24 -0.76 17.85
CA ASP A 323 11.19 -0.20 18.70
C ASP A 323 11.48 1.26 19.07
N ASP A 324 12.65 1.54 19.67
CA ASP A 324 13.02 2.90 20.06
C ASP A 324 13.05 3.86 18.86
N THR A 325 13.38 3.38 17.66
CA THR A 325 13.39 4.21 16.45
C THR A 325 11.97 4.64 16.09
N LEU A 326 10.98 3.76 16.17
CA LEU A 326 9.58 4.11 15.94
C LEU A 326 9.09 5.14 16.95
N ALA A 327 9.35 4.92 18.25
CA ALA A 327 8.97 5.85 19.30
C ALA A 327 9.62 7.23 19.12
N GLN A 328 10.92 7.28 18.79
CA GLN A 328 11.65 8.52 18.50
C GLN A 328 11.10 9.25 17.26
N MET A 329 10.75 8.53 16.20
CA MET A 329 10.16 9.12 14.99
C MET A 329 8.78 9.72 15.30
N LYS A 330 7.95 8.97 16.03
CA LYS A 330 6.62 9.42 16.46
C LYS A 330 6.71 10.71 17.28
N GLU A 331 7.50 10.71 18.36
CA GLU A 331 7.66 11.88 19.23
C GLU A 331 8.09 13.13 18.46
N ARG A 332 9.06 12.98 17.55
CA ARG A 332 9.59 14.11 16.77
C ARG A 332 8.56 14.70 15.81
N LEU A 333 7.73 13.86 15.21
CA LEU A 333 6.71 14.31 14.27
C LEU A 333 5.48 14.86 15.01
N GLU A 334 5.03 14.21 16.08
CA GLU A 334 3.88 14.70 16.86
C GLU A 334 4.16 16.04 17.54
N SER A 335 5.36 16.25 18.07
CA SER A 335 5.80 17.56 18.58
C SER A 335 5.85 18.65 17.50
N ARG A 336 5.74 18.28 16.22
CA ARG A 336 5.73 19.17 15.05
C ARG A 336 4.37 19.24 14.37
N GLY A 337 3.30 18.87 15.08
CA GLY A 337 1.93 19.00 14.59
C GLY A 337 1.53 17.94 13.57
N PHE A 338 2.21 16.80 13.53
CA PHE A 338 1.73 15.62 12.82
C PHE A 338 0.90 14.72 13.74
N VAL A 339 0.06 13.86 13.17
CA VAL A 339 -0.66 12.80 13.89
C VAL A 339 -0.24 11.47 13.31
N CYS A 340 0.44 10.64 14.10
CA CYS A 340 0.95 9.35 13.62
C CYS A 340 -0.20 8.34 13.48
N ILE A 341 -0.76 8.17 12.28
CA ILE A 341 -1.91 7.28 12.04
C ILE A 341 -1.52 5.83 11.75
N GLY A 342 -0.23 5.52 11.71
CA GLY A 342 0.28 4.16 11.66
C GLY A 342 1.80 4.09 11.57
N ALA A 343 2.35 2.92 11.85
CA ALA A 343 3.77 2.66 11.76
C ALA A 343 4.07 1.29 11.12
N ALA A 344 5.24 1.15 10.49
CA ALA A 344 5.74 -0.16 10.08
C ALA A 344 7.25 -0.29 10.26
N ALA A 345 7.69 -1.52 10.46
CA ALA A 345 9.09 -1.90 10.55
C ALA A 345 9.47 -2.80 9.35
N PRO A 346 9.78 -2.21 8.17
CA PRO A 346 10.17 -3.00 7.01
C PRO A 346 11.57 -3.60 7.16
N VAL A 347 11.73 -4.87 6.78
CA VAL A 347 13.04 -5.55 6.76
C VAL A 347 13.78 -5.17 5.49
N ILE A 348 15.06 -4.78 5.63
CA ILE A 348 15.93 -4.39 4.52
C ILE A 348 17.29 -5.09 4.61
N PRO A 349 18.06 -5.21 3.51
CA PRO A 349 19.39 -5.80 3.54
C PRO A 349 20.33 -5.04 4.48
N HIS A 350 21.01 -5.77 5.36
CA HIS A 350 21.93 -5.17 6.31
C HIS A 350 23.27 -4.82 5.62
N ILE A 351 23.80 -3.61 5.87
CA ILE A 351 25.00 -3.11 5.19
C ILE A 351 26.28 -3.94 5.45
N TYR A 352 26.40 -4.53 6.65
CA TYR A 352 27.57 -5.34 7.05
C TYR A 352 27.46 -6.84 6.77
N SER A 353 26.28 -7.36 6.44
CA SER A 353 26.07 -8.80 6.26
C SER A 353 25.36 -9.08 4.94
N PRO A 354 25.88 -10.00 4.11
CA PRO A 354 25.24 -10.38 2.86
C PRO A 354 24.00 -11.28 3.06
N VAL A 355 23.76 -11.79 4.27
CA VAL A 355 22.65 -12.73 4.55
C VAL A 355 21.49 -12.09 5.32
N LEU A 356 21.75 -11.12 6.21
CA LEU A 356 20.69 -10.46 6.97
C LEU A 356 19.82 -9.58 6.07
N GLY A 357 18.52 -9.91 5.99
CA GLY A 357 17.55 -9.19 5.17
C GLY A 357 17.84 -9.28 3.66
N LYS A 358 18.61 -10.29 3.23
CA LYS A 358 18.94 -10.50 1.83
C LYS A 358 17.66 -10.61 0.99
N ASP A 359 17.65 -9.94 -0.16
CA ASP A 359 16.54 -9.90 -1.13
C ASP A 359 15.23 -9.26 -0.62
N ARG A 360 15.21 -8.71 0.61
CA ARG A 360 14.04 -8.04 1.21
C ARG A 360 13.96 -6.55 0.80
N PRO A 361 12.77 -5.91 0.73
CA PRO A 361 11.45 -6.54 0.84
C PRO A 361 11.17 -7.53 -0.29
N ASP A 362 10.70 -8.73 0.06
CA ASP A 362 10.27 -9.80 -0.82
C ASP A 362 8.75 -9.74 -1.07
N GLU A 363 8.16 -10.78 -1.65
CA GLU A 363 6.72 -10.80 -1.96
C GLU A 363 5.84 -10.90 -0.70
N GLU A 364 6.27 -11.64 0.33
CA GLU A 364 5.54 -11.71 1.61
C GLU A 364 5.51 -10.32 2.27
N ASP A 365 6.64 -9.62 2.27
CA ASP A 365 6.72 -8.24 2.75
C ASP A 365 5.82 -7.27 1.98
N ARG A 366 5.78 -7.40 0.65
CA ARG A 366 4.91 -6.58 -0.20
C ARG A 366 3.45 -6.79 0.14
N GLN A 367 3.02 -8.02 0.39
CA GLN A 367 1.65 -8.31 0.80
C GLN A 367 1.30 -7.69 2.15
N VAL A 368 2.23 -7.74 3.13
CA VAL A 368 2.04 -7.07 4.44
C VAL A 368 1.94 -5.55 4.26
N LEU A 369 2.85 -4.94 3.51
CA LEU A 369 2.85 -3.49 3.26
C LEU A 369 1.61 -3.05 2.47
N ARG A 370 1.12 -3.88 1.55
CA ARG A 370 -0.11 -3.63 0.80
C ARG A 370 -1.32 -3.66 1.73
N ARG A 371 -1.45 -4.66 2.60
CA ARG A 371 -2.50 -4.74 3.65
C ARG A 371 -2.48 -3.51 4.54
N PHE A 372 -1.29 -3.12 4.96
CA PHE A 372 -1.11 -1.92 5.75
C PHE A 372 -1.52 -0.64 5.01
N ALA A 373 -1.22 -0.51 3.71
CA ALA A 373 -1.64 0.65 2.92
C ALA A 373 -3.17 0.77 2.82
N VAL A 374 -3.89 -0.35 2.64
CA VAL A 374 -5.36 -0.38 2.67
C VAL A 374 -5.90 0.05 4.03
N GLU A 375 -5.30 -0.42 5.13
CA GLU A 375 -5.68 0.01 6.48
C GLU A 375 -5.43 1.52 6.69
N ILE A 376 -4.31 2.06 6.20
CA ILE A 376 -4.06 3.51 6.22
C ILE A 376 -5.12 4.27 5.43
N LYS A 377 -5.51 3.80 4.23
CA LYS A 377 -6.62 4.42 3.46
C LYS A 377 -7.92 4.43 4.26
N LYS A 378 -8.28 3.34 4.94
CA LYS A 378 -9.45 3.30 5.84
C LYS A 378 -9.32 4.27 7.02
N ARG A 379 -8.15 4.36 7.65
CA ARG A 379 -7.89 5.30 8.75
C ARG A 379 -8.00 6.76 8.26
N LEU A 380 -7.57 7.04 7.03
CA LEU A 380 -7.75 8.34 6.40
C LEU A 380 -9.23 8.66 6.17
N GLU A 381 -9.99 7.76 5.53
CA GLU A 381 -11.44 7.93 5.30
C GLU A 381 -12.21 8.20 6.62
N LYS A 382 -11.89 7.45 7.68
CA LYS A 382 -12.49 7.65 9.01
C LYS A 382 -12.06 8.98 9.64
N GLY A 383 -10.78 9.30 9.56
CA GLY A 383 -10.17 10.47 10.18
C GLY A 383 -10.66 11.80 9.59
N GLU A 384 -11.02 11.83 8.31
CA GLU A 384 -11.63 13.02 7.69
C GLU A 384 -12.93 13.46 8.38
N SER A 385 -13.72 12.50 8.85
CA SER A 385 -15.02 12.77 9.48
C SER A 385 -14.96 12.91 11.00
N ARG A 386 -14.00 12.26 11.66
CA ARG A 386 -13.93 12.14 13.13
C ARG A 386 -12.66 12.71 13.77
N GLY A 387 -11.73 13.20 12.95
CA GLY A 387 -10.36 13.55 13.37
C GLY A 387 -9.42 12.34 13.37
N PHE A 388 -8.13 12.60 13.19
CA PHE A 388 -7.10 11.56 13.22
C PHE A 388 -6.75 11.15 14.65
N SER A 389 -6.57 9.85 14.86
CA SER A 389 -6.12 9.28 16.13
C SER A 389 -4.68 8.76 16.00
N SER A 390 -3.87 9.01 17.02
CA SER A 390 -2.50 8.54 17.07
C SER A 390 -2.47 7.02 17.31
N ALA A 391 -1.77 6.29 16.44
CA ALA A 391 -1.52 4.86 16.55
C ALA A 391 -0.49 4.58 17.65
N TRP A 392 -0.68 3.49 18.37
CA TRP A 392 0.32 3.01 19.31
C TRP A 392 1.58 2.52 18.56
N VAL A 393 2.77 2.74 19.14
CA VAL A 393 4.04 2.22 18.61
C VAL A 393 4.89 1.71 19.79
N PRO A 394 5.70 0.65 19.59
CA PRO A 394 6.58 0.14 20.64
C PRO A 394 7.79 1.06 20.85
N GLY A 395 8.51 0.82 21.96
CA GLY A 395 9.80 1.45 22.24
C GLY A 395 9.75 2.68 23.14
N ASN A 396 10.93 3.17 23.52
CA ASN A 396 11.08 4.37 24.31
C ASN A 396 11.48 5.57 23.41
N PRO A 397 10.75 6.70 23.42
CA PRO A 397 11.13 7.88 22.63
C PRO A 397 12.40 8.57 23.16
N PHE A 398 12.78 8.32 24.42
CA PHE A 398 13.97 8.87 25.06
C PHE A 398 14.86 7.75 25.65
N PRO A 399 15.41 6.87 24.80
CA PRO A 399 16.28 5.79 25.26
C PRO A 399 17.69 6.31 25.58
N ASP A 400 18.43 5.63 26.46
CA ASP A 400 19.84 5.93 26.69
C ASP A 400 20.66 5.77 25.40
N PRO A 401 21.63 6.66 25.11
CA PRO A 401 22.45 6.56 23.90
C PRO A 401 23.16 5.21 23.80
N LYS A 402 22.96 4.49 22.70
CA LYS A 402 23.63 3.21 22.45
C LYS A 402 25.00 3.44 21.79
N GLN A 403 26.06 2.91 22.40
CA GLN A 403 27.38 2.88 21.76
C GLN A 403 27.40 1.85 20.63
N MET A 404 27.73 2.31 19.42
CA MET A 404 27.91 1.42 18.28
C MET A 404 29.25 0.68 18.38
N LYS A 405 29.24 -0.61 18.00
CA LYS A 405 30.49 -1.36 17.84
C LYS A 405 31.35 -0.66 16.77
N PRO A 406 32.64 -0.40 17.03
CA PRO A 406 33.50 0.26 16.07
C PRO A 406 33.65 -0.60 14.81
N VAL A 407 33.69 0.06 13.66
CA VAL A 407 33.98 -0.56 12.36
C VAL A 407 35.30 0.03 11.90
N GLY A 408 36.27 -0.84 11.56
CA GLY A 408 37.58 -0.42 11.07
C GLY A 408 37.43 0.36 9.77
N LYS A 409 38.16 1.47 9.61
CA LYS A 409 38.12 2.32 8.41
C LYS A 409 39.53 2.49 7.90
N THR A 410 39.72 2.33 6.60
CA THR A 410 41.03 2.53 5.96
C THR A 410 40.94 3.67 4.96
N PHE A 411 42.01 4.46 4.89
CA PHE A 411 42.17 5.52 3.90
C PHE A 411 43.58 5.47 3.33
N ASP A 412 43.67 5.11 2.05
CA ASP A 412 44.91 5.08 1.27
C ASP A 412 45.06 6.42 0.56
N LYS A 413 46.01 7.24 1.05
CA LYS A 413 46.27 8.57 0.50
C LYS A 413 46.85 8.49 -0.92
N ASP A 414 47.65 7.48 -1.21
CA ASP A 414 48.34 7.33 -2.50
C ASP A 414 47.36 6.94 -3.62
N ARG A 415 46.30 6.22 -3.28
CA ARG A 415 45.19 5.93 -4.21
C ARG A 415 44.18 7.08 -4.32
N CYS A 416 44.20 8.06 -3.42
CA CYS A 416 43.19 9.10 -3.40
C CYS A 416 43.39 10.12 -4.53
N THR A 417 42.38 10.29 -5.38
CA THR A 417 42.40 11.30 -6.47
C THR A 417 41.94 12.70 -6.03
N ASN A 418 41.70 12.89 -4.73
CA ASN A 418 41.15 14.14 -4.15
C ASN A 418 39.87 14.67 -4.84
N CYS A 419 39.03 13.78 -5.40
CA CYS A 419 37.80 14.16 -6.11
C CYS A 419 36.67 14.68 -5.21
N GLN A 420 36.87 14.66 -3.88
CA GLN A 420 35.92 15.13 -2.86
C GLN A 420 34.54 14.42 -2.85
N ALA A 421 34.33 13.38 -3.65
CA ALA A 421 33.03 12.69 -3.74
C ALA A 421 32.57 12.12 -2.38
N CYS A 422 33.48 11.53 -1.61
CA CYS A 422 33.20 11.00 -0.28
C CYS A 422 32.79 12.09 0.74
N VAL A 423 33.40 13.27 0.67
CA VAL A 423 33.08 14.43 1.52
C VAL A 423 31.70 14.97 1.15
N GLN A 424 31.48 15.23 -0.13
CA GLN A 424 30.24 15.83 -0.63
C GLN A 424 29.01 14.94 -0.42
N LYS A 425 29.20 13.62 -0.47
CA LYS A 425 28.13 12.62 -0.37
C LYS A 425 27.99 12.01 1.02
N CYS A 426 28.81 12.43 1.99
CA CYS A 426 28.65 12.02 3.37
C CYS A 426 27.32 12.59 3.94
N PRO A 427 26.37 11.75 4.40
CA PRO A 427 25.06 12.21 4.85
C PRO A 427 25.10 13.01 6.16
N VAL A 428 26.22 12.95 6.88
CA VAL A 428 26.39 13.51 8.24
C VAL A 428 27.62 14.40 8.38
N ASN A 429 28.25 14.77 7.26
CA ASN A 429 29.44 15.63 7.25
C ASN A 429 30.58 15.11 8.16
N ALA A 430 30.76 13.79 8.21
CA ALA A 430 31.77 13.16 9.04
C ALA A 430 33.16 13.13 8.39
N ILE A 431 33.37 13.73 7.21
CA ILE A 431 34.66 13.68 6.51
C ILE A 431 35.17 15.10 6.32
N SER A 432 36.39 15.37 6.80
CA SER A 432 37.04 16.67 6.63
C SER A 432 37.27 16.97 5.15
N GLN A 433 36.97 18.20 4.72
CA GLN A 433 37.25 18.65 3.36
C GLN A 433 38.75 18.84 3.12
N GLU A 434 39.49 19.20 4.17
CA GLU A 434 40.93 19.50 4.12
C GLU A 434 41.77 18.23 4.27
N THR A 435 41.53 17.47 5.34
CA THR A 435 42.38 16.31 5.69
C THR A 435 41.85 14.99 5.14
N LEU A 436 40.58 14.95 4.67
CA LEU A 436 39.87 13.73 4.27
C LEU A 436 39.69 12.68 5.39
N GLU A 437 40.03 13.04 6.62
CA GLU A 437 39.87 12.16 7.79
C GLU A 437 38.41 12.03 8.19
N ILE A 438 38.06 10.87 8.74
CA ILE A 438 36.72 10.58 9.23
C ILE A 438 36.62 10.95 10.71
N ARG A 439 35.67 11.82 11.03
CA ARG A 439 35.23 12.14 12.37
C ARG A 439 34.35 11.02 12.92
N GLU A 440 34.93 10.20 13.79
CA GLU A 440 34.26 9.03 14.39
C GLU A 440 33.01 9.41 15.19
N ASP A 441 33.05 10.56 15.89
CA ASP A 441 31.92 11.11 16.65
C ASP A 441 30.70 11.45 15.78
N LYS A 442 30.91 11.69 14.48
CA LYS A 442 29.85 12.00 13.52
C LYS A 442 29.50 10.84 12.59
N CYS A 443 30.36 9.83 12.46
CA CYS A 443 30.23 8.83 11.42
C CYS A 443 29.13 7.81 11.75
N LEU A 444 28.14 7.68 10.86
CA LEU A 444 27.10 6.65 10.99
C LEU A 444 27.59 5.23 10.66
N ASN A 445 28.84 5.05 10.21
CA ASN A 445 29.36 3.77 9.71
C ASN A 445 28.57 3.20 8.51
N CYS A 446 27.87 4.01 7.73
CA CYS A 446 27.03 3.57 6.61
C CYS A 446 27.78 3.06 5.37
N MET A 447 29.12 3.10 5.37
CA MET A 447 30.02 2.69 4.28
C MET A 447 29.85 3.44 2.94
N SER A 448 29.01 4.47 2.88
CA SER A 448 28.73 5.22 1.65
C SER A 448 30.00 5.82 1.02
N CYS A 449 30.94 6.30 1.84
CA CYS A 449 32.19 6.89 1.35
C CYS A 449 33.12 5.87 0.67
N ALA A 450 33.09 4.59 1.05
CA ALA A 450 33.84 3.54 0.36
C ALA A 450 33.13 3.15 -0.93
N LYS A 451 31.80 2.98 -0.89
CA LYS A 451 31.00 2.64 -2.07
C LYS A 451 31.13 3.66 -3.21
N ILE A 452 31.26 4.95 -2.89
CA ILE A 452 31.38 6.00 -3.90
C ILE A 452 32.83 6.26 -4.34
N CYS A 453 33.82 5.71 -3.64
CA CYS A 453 35.23 5.94 -3.94
C CYS A 453 35.67 5.08 -5.13
N LYS A 454 35.58 5.64 -6.33
CA LYS A 454 36.00 4.95 -7.57
C LYS A 454 37.47 4.53 -7.57
N ALA A 455 38.32 5.26 -6.85
CA ALA A 455 39.76 4.96 -6.76
C ALA A 455 40.09 3.84 -5.76
N GLY A 456 39.11 3.33 -5.01
CA GLY A 456 39.34 2.32 -3.98
C GLY A 456 40.20 2.81 -2.81
N ALA A 457 40.34 4.13 -2.65
CA ALA A 457 41.14 4.75 -1.58
C ALA A 457 40.49 4.65 -0.19
N ARG A 458 39.22 4.26 -0.10
CA ARG A 458 38.51 4.09 1.18
C ARG A 458 38.02 2.66 1.34
N GLY A 459 38.28 2.07 2.50
CA GLY A 459 37.82 0.74 2.87
C GLY A 459 37.19 0.70 4.25
N TYR A 460 36.53 -0.42 4.54
CA TYR A 460 35.95 -0.72 5.83
C TYR A 460 36.25 -2.19 6.17
N ASP A 461 36.58 -2.44 7.43
CA ASP A 461 36.59 -3.78 8.01
C ASP A 461 35.40 -3.91 8.96
N CYS A 462 34.43 -4.74 8.53
CA CYS A 462 33.24 -5.08 9.30
C CYS A 462 33.19 -6.55 9.69
N ALA A 463 34.29 -7.31 9.58
CA ALA A 463 34.30 -8.76 9.78
C ALA A 463 33.78 -9.17 11.17
N GLN A 464 34.27 -8.52 12.23
CA GLN A 464 33.84 -8.79 13.61
C GLN A 464 32.35 -8.45 13.83
N VAL A 465 31.91 -7.30 13.29
CA VAL A 465 30.51 -6.87 13.40
C VAL A 465 29.60 -7.82 12.61
N ARG A 466 30.03 -8.25 11.42
CA ARG A 466 29.33 -9.24 10.60
C ARG A 466 29.16 -10.56 11.34
N GLN A 467 30.24 -11.12 11.87
CA GLN A 467 30.20 -12.38 12.62
C GLN A 467 29.23 -12.30 13.81
N TYR A 468 29.26 -11.19 14.57
CA TYR A 468 28.32 -10.97 15.65
C TYR A 468 26.86 -10.89 15.16
N LEU A 469 26.61 -10.15 14.08
CA LEU A 469 25.27 -10.01 13.53
C LEU A 469 24.70 -11.33 13.04
N GLU A 470 25.51 -12.10 12.30
CA GLU A 470 25.11 -13.39 11.75
C GLU A 470 24.92 -14.44 12.85
N ALA A 471 25.69 -14.39 13.93
CA ALA A 471 25.49 -15.29 15.07
C ALA A 471 24.20 -15.01 15.86
N ASN A 472 23.70 -13.76 15.88
CA ASN A 472 22.61 -13.36 16.78
C ASN A 472 21.29 -13.01 16.07
N TYR A 473 21.33 -12.67 14.77
CA TYR A 473 20.19 -12.08 14.06
C TYR A 473 19.97 -12.66 12.66
N SER A 474 20.47 -13.88 12.39
CA SER A 474 20.24 -14.55 11.10
C SER A 474 18.83 -15.11 10.92
N ASN A 475 18.08 -15.32 12.02
CA ASN A 475 16.71 -15.83 11.96
C ASN A 475 15.77 -14.76 11.36
N PRO A 476 15.17 -14.96 10.18
CA PRO A 476 14.35 -13.94 9.53
C PRO A 476 13.17 -13.50 10.40
N ARG A 477 12.97 -12.19 10.56
CA ARG A 477 11.76 -11.61 11.14
C ARG A 477 10.75 -11.25 10.06
N LYS A 478 9.48 -11.23 10.46
CA LYS A 478 8.38 -10.68 9.66
C LYS A 478 8.38 -9.16 9.77
N ILE A 479 7.79 -8.48 8.78
CA ILE A 479 7.45 -7.07 8.90
C ILE A 479 6.35 -6.94 9.95
N GLU A 480 6.48 -5.93 10.80
CA GLU A 480 5.48 -5.57 11.81
C GLU A 480 4.86 -4.22 11.45
N VAL A 481 3.56 -4.08 11.71
CA VAL A 481 2.75 -2.89 11.39
C VAL A 481 1.87 -2.54 12.59
N PHE A 482 1.59 -1.26 12.79
CA PHE A 482 0.90 -0.71 13.96
C PHE A 482 -0.17 0.33 13.56
#